data_AF-A0A3N5JFR0-F1
#
_entry.id   AF-A0A3N5JFR0-F1
#
_cell.length_a   1.000
_cell.length_b   1.000
_cell.length_c   1.000
_cell.angle_alpha   90.00
_cell.angle_beta   90.00
_cell.angle_gamma   90.00
#
_symmetry.space_group_name_H-M   'P 1'
#
loop_
_entity.id
_entity.type
_entity.pdbx_description
1 polymer ?
#
loop_
_entity_poly.entity_id
_entity_poly.type
_entity_poly.pdbx_seq_one_letter_code
_entity_poly.pdbx_strand_id
1 'polypeptide(L)'
;MVSARGDFDEAISLDSTFFDAQFGRGTYRSAVGRNASLLAWLPLIPSAEEGWQDLQVAALKSRWSRYAALNAMAWFALDDRNFALVDSITSVGLARFPESRSFLWPRMAMYERQEMWTETAQIAELLLKQYSSHPDNNGYETTGLHWRLMQCADSLGKPAEAEAFARAGISAFRTPAAAERRKGKLAEMKKRLERISTEAGQKSGE
;
A
#
# COMPACT_ATOMS: atom_id res chain seq x y z
N MET A 1 10.23 -11.21 -19.84
CA MET A 1 10.78 -10.55 -18.63
C MET A 1 12.31 -10.44 -18.65
N VAL A 2 13.04 -11.32 -19.35
CA VAL A 2 14.50 -11.21 -19.53
C VAL A 2 14.90 -10.04 -20.45
N SER A 3 14.06 -9.65 -21.42
CA SER A 3 14.34 -8.53 -22.34
C SER A 3 14.40 -7.17 -21.62
N ALA A 4 13.41 -6.85 -20.77
CA ALA A 4 13.33 -5.55 -20.09
C ALA A 4 14.55 -5.20 -19.22
N ARG A 5 15.29 -6.21 -18.71
CA ARG A 5 16.54 -5.97 -17.96
C ARG A 5 17.66 -5.48 -18.88
N GLY A 6 17.83 -6.13 -20.03
CA GLY A 6 18.82 -5.73 -21.04
C GLY A 6 18.53 -4.33 -21.55
N ASP A 7 17.25 -4.01 -21.79
CA ASP A 7 16.83 -2.73 -22.34
C ASP A 7 17.19 -1.53 -21.43
N PHE A 8 17.12 -1.68 -20.09
CA PHE A 8 17.54 -0.60 -19.19
C PHE A 8 19.05 -0.44 -19.08
N ASP A 9 19.80 -1.55 -19.04
CA ASP A 9 21.27 -1.50 -19.00
C ASP A 9 21.82 -0.93 -20.33
N GLU A 10 21.18 -1.26 -21.46
CA GLU A 10 21.47 -0.67 -22.77
C GLU A 10 21.12 0.82 -22.83
N ALA A 11 19.94 1.23 -22.34
CA ALA A 11 19.56 2.65 -22.32
C ALA A 11 20.56 3.49 -21.49
N ILE A 12 21.04 2.96 -20.37
CA ILE A 12 22.04 3.63 -19.52
C ILE A 12 23.43 3.66 -20.18
N SER A 13 23.78 2.62 -20.96
CA SER A 13 25.06 2.59 -21.68
C SER A 13 25.07 3.57 -22.86
N LEU A 14 23.92 3.76 -23.52
CA LEU A 14 23.72 4.74 -24.59
C LEU A 14 23.69 6.18 -24.05
N ASP A 15 23.05 6.41 -22.91
CA ASP A 15 23.01 7.70 -22.23
C ASP A 15 23.06 7.52 -20.70
N SER A 16 24.25 7.75 -20.13
CA SER A 16 24.47 7.66 -18.68
C SER A 16 23.68 8.69 -17.85
N THR A 17 23.10 9.70 -18.50
CA THR A 17 22.25 10.73 -17.88
C THR A 17 20.76 10.41 -17.97
N PHE A 18 20.39 9.30 -18.64
CA PHE A 18 19.02 8.82 -18.72
C PHE A 18 18.58 8.12 -17.42
N PHE A 19 18.50 8.90 -16.34
CA PHE A 19 18.20 8.43 -14.98
C PHE A 19 16.81 7.78 -14.84
N ASP A 20 15.92 7.97 -15.81
CA ASP A 20 14.61 7.29 -15.83
C ASP A 20 14.72 5.78 -16.07
N ALA A 21 15.76 5.31 -16.77
CA ALA A 21 16.04 3.87 -16.88
C ALA A 21 16.46 3.26 -15.52
N GLN A 22 17.06 4.05 -14.63
CA GLN A 22 17.44 3.59 -13.29
C GLN A 22 16.21 3.34 -12.41
N PHE A 23 15.09 4.03 -12.63
CA PHE A 23 13.85 3.70 -11.92
C PHE A 23 13.37 2.28 -12.25
N GLY A 24 13.30 1.95 -13.54
CA GLY A 24 12.87 0.63 -14.00
C GLY A 24 13.82 -0.48 -13.53
N ARG A 25 15.12 -0.26 -13.71
CA ARG A 25 16.17 -1.18 -13.25
C ARG A 25 16.17 -1.35 -11.73
N GLY A 26 16.11 -0.24 -11.00
CA GLY A 26 16.15 -0.21 -9.53
C GLY A 26 14.97 -0.94 -8.90
N THR A 27 13.76 -0.71 -9.42
CA THR A 27 12.55 -1.40 -8.97
C THR A 27 12.67 -2.91 -9.16
N TYR A 28 13.12 -3.36 -10.33
CA TYR A 28 13.32 -4.78 -10.63
C TYR A 28 14.37 -5.41 -9.72
N ARG A 29 15.58 -4.81 -9.65
CA ARG A 29 16.69 -5.33 -8.84
C ARG A 29 16.33 -5.40 -7.35
N SER A 30 15.69 -4.35 -6.83
CA SER A 30 15.19 -4.32 -5.45
C SER A 30 14.17 -5.41 -5.16
N ALA A 31 13.17 -5.60 -6.02
CA ALA A 31 12.11 -6.58 -5.79
C ALA A 31 12.64 -8.02 -5.87
N VAL A 32 13.40 -8.34 -6.91
CA VAL A 32 13.94 -9.70 -7.10
C VAL A 32 14.99 -10.01 -6.04
N GLY A 33 15.92 -9.09 -5.76
CA GLY A 33 16.97 -9.30 -4.76
C GLY A 33 16.43 -9.53 -3.36
N ARG A 34 15.37 -8.81 -2.95
CA ARG A 34 14.70 -9.04 -1.65
C ARG A 34 14.01 -10.40 -1.61
N ASN A 35 13.25 -10.74 -2.66
CA ASN A 35 12.48 -11.99 -2.72
C ASN A 35 13.35 -13.25 -2.87
N ALA A 36 14.56 -13.11 -3.41
CA ALA A 36 15.51 -14.19 -3.61
C ALA A 36 16.74 -14.08 -2.69
N SER A 37 16.62 -13.41 -1.54
CA SER A 37 17.75 -13.14 -0.63
C SER A 37 18.50 -14.39 -0.18
N LEU A 38 17.81 -15.51 0.04
CA LEU A 38 18.42 -16.81 0.38
C LEU A 38 19.27 -17.41 -0.77
N LEU A 39 19.08 -16.91 -1.99
CA LEU A 39 19.78 -17.32 -3.21
C LEU A 39 20.69 -16.21 -3.75
N ALA A 40 20.95 -15.16 -2.96
CA ALA A 40 21.75 -14.01 -3.39
C ALA A 40 23.19 -14.37 -3.80
N TRP A 41 23.68 -15.56 -3.44
CA TRP A 41 24.98 -16.08 -3.87
C TRP A 41 25.02 -16.48 -5.36
N LEU A 42 23.86 -16.70 -5.99
CA LEU A 42 23.79 -17.06 -7.41
C LEU A 42 24.00 -15.81 -8.29
N PRO A 43 24.86 -15.88 -9.33
CA PRO A 43 25.23 -14.72 -10.15
C PRO A 43 24.07 -14.14 -10.99
N LEU A 44 22.94 -14.86 -11.10
CA LEU A 44 21.75 -14.42 -11.82
C LEU A 44 20.82 -13.56 -10.95
N ILE A 45 20.96 -13.62 -9.63
CA ILE A 45 20.12 -12.87 -8.69
C ILE A 45 20.65 -11.43 -8.58
N PRO A 46 19.85 -10.42 -8.92
CA PRO A 46 20.29 -9.04 -8.81
C PRO A 46 20.43 -8.62 -7.33
N SER A 47 21.38 -7.73 -7.07
CA SER A 47 21.55 -7.14 -5.74
C SER A 47 20.39 -6.17 -5.43
N ALA A 48 19.74 -6.38 -4.29
CA ALA A 48 18.73 -5.45 -3.79
C ALA A 48 19.34 -4.09 -3.41
N GLU A 49 20.59 -4.08 -2.95
CA GLU A 49 21.32 -2.87 -2.59
C GLU A 49 21.62 -2.01 -3.80
N GLU A 50 22.08 -2.61 -4.90
CA GLU A 50 22.26 -1.88 -6.17
C GLU A 50 20.92 -1.34 -6.68
N GLY A 51 19.84 -2.13 -6.55
CA GLY A 51 18.51 -1.67 -6.89
C GLY A 51 18.06 -0.48 -6.05
N TRP A 52 18.43 -0.43 -4.78
CA TRP A 52 18.16 0.68 -3.89
C TRP A 52 18.96 1.94 -4.26
N GLN A 53 20.22 1.77 -4.66
CA GLN A 53 21.06 2.87 -5.16
C GLN A 53 20.48 3.47 -6.46
N ASP A 54 20.05 2.63 -7.39
CA ASP A 54 19.39 3.06 -8.63
C ASP A 54 18.12 3.89 -8.34
N LEU A 55 17.31 3.46 -7.38
CA LEU A 55 16.12 4.19 -6.97
C LEU A 55 16.44 5.55 -6.34
N GLN A 56 17.51 5.65 -5.54
CA GLN A 56 17.97 6.93 -5.01
C GLN A 56 18.40 7.88 -6.11
N VAL A 57 19.16 7.39 -7.11
CA VAL A 57 19.58 8.24 -8.23
C VAL A 57 18.38 8.68 -9.06
N ALA A 58 17.44 7.77 -9.34
CA ALA A 58 16.19 8.13 -10.03
C ALA A 58 15.38 9.16 -9.23
N ALA A 59 15.19 8.97 -7.92
CA ALA A 59 14.49 9.93 -7.07
C ALA A 59 15.12 11.33 -7.10
N LEU A 60 16.45 11.42 -7.18
CA LEU A 60 17.15 12.70 -7.20
C LEU A 60 17.20 13.33 -8.59
N LYS A 61 17.48 12.56 -9.63
CA LYS A 61 17.93 13.09 -10.92
C LYS A 61 16.99 12.84 -12.10
N SER A 62 16.07 11.87 -12.00
CA SER A 62 15.19 11.55 -13.12
C SER A 62 14.20 12.68 -13.42
N ARG A 63 13.84 12.81 -14.70
CA ARG A 63 12.96 13.88 -15.17
C ARG A 63 11.50 13.53 -14.96
N TRP A 64 11.12 12.28 -15.16
CA TRP A 64 9.72 11.84 -15.13
C TRP A 64 9.42 10.89 -13.97
N SER A 65 10.36 10.02 -13.63
CA SER A 65 10.17 8.93 -12.68
C SER A 65 10.51 9.27 -11.23
N ARG A 66 10.89 10.52 -10.91
CA ARG A 66 11.31 10.94 -9.56
C ARG A 66 10.34 10.49 -8.48
N TYR A 67 9.06 10.82 -8.65
CA TYR A 67 8.05 10.52 -7.64
C TYR A 67 7.61 9.06 -7.66
N ALA A 68 7.74 8.38 -8.80
CA ALA A 68 7.53 6.94 -8.89
C ALA A 68 8.64 6.18 -8.14
N ALA A 69 9.90 6.62 -8.27
CA ALA A 69 11.04 6.09 -7.53
C ALA A 69 10.88 6.33 -6.02
N LEU A 70 10.49 7.54 -5.61
CA LEU A 70 10.15 7.81 -4.20
C LEU A 70 9.06 6.88 -3.69
N ASN A 71 7.96 6.71 -4.43
CA ASN A 71 6.89 5.79 -4.03
C ASN A 71 7.40 4.34 -3.89
N ALA A 72 8.22 3.84 -4.83
CA ALA A 72 8.82 2.51 -4.73
C ALA A 72 9.72 2.40 -3.48
N MET A 73 10.56 3.41 -3.23
CA MET A 73 11.39 3.48 -2.04
C MET A 73 10.56 3.46 -0.75
N ALA A 74 9.40 4.12 -0.70
CA ALA A 74 8.52 4.10 0.47
C ALA A 74 8.02 2.68 0.79
N TRP A 75 7.63 1.90 -0.22
CA TRP A 75 7.20 0.51 0.00
C TRP A 75 8.35 -0.39 0.48
N PHE A 76 9.52 -0.26 -0.14
CA PHE A 76 10.70 -1.03 0.28
C PHE A 76 11.15 -0.65 1.69
N ALA A 77 11.19 0.64 2.01
CA ALA A 77 11.50 1.12 3.37
C ALA A 77 10.46 0.63 4.39
N LEU A 78 9.19 0.54 4.00
CA LEU A 78 8.14 0.00 4.85
C LEU A 78 8.40 -1.48 5.16
N ASP A 79 8.73 -2.29 4.14
CA ASP A 79 9.08 -3.71 4.31
C ASP A 79 10.30 -3.91 5.21
N ASP A 80 11.29 -3.04 5.08
CA ASP A 80 12.47 -2.99 5.95
C ASP A 80 12.18 -2.38 7.35
N ARG A 81 10.91 -2.06 7.66
CA ARG A 81 10.43 -1.39 8.88
C ARG A 81 11.10 -0.05 9.19
N ASN A 82 11.66 0.62 8.20
CA ASN A 82 12.24 1.94 8.33
C ASN A 82 11.15 3.03 8.25
N PHE A 83 10.33 3.13 9.30
CA PHE A 83 9.19 4.04 9.35
C PHE A 83 9.58 5.52 9.23
N ALA A 84 10.74 5.92 9.77
CA ALA A 84 11.23 7.29 9.64
C ALA A 84 11.46 7.69 8.17
N LEU A 85 12.00 6.76 7.38
CA LEU A 85 12.20 6.99 5.94
C LEU A 85 10.87 6.99 5.18
N VAL A 86 9.92 6.11 5.53
CA VAL A 86 8.57 6.12 4.93
C VAL A 86 7.88 7.46 5.17
N ASP A 87 7.92 7.97 6.40
CA ASP A 87 7.31 9.27 6.73
C ASP A 87 7.99 10.42 5.98
N SER A 88 9.33 10.42 5.91
CA SER A 88 10.09 11.43 5.17
C SER A 88 9.72 11.45 3.68
N ILE A 89 9.72 10.27 3.04
CA ILE A 89 9.42 10.13 1.60
C ILE A 89 7.97 10.51 1.31
N THR A 90 7.02 9.98 2.09
CA THR A 90 5.60 10.24 1.86
C THR A 90 5.24 11.70 2.16
N SER A 91 5.91 12.35 3.11
CA SER A 91 5.76 13.78 3.38
C SER A 91 6.26 14.64 2.21
N VAL A 92 7.40 14.31 1.60
CA VAL A 92 7.86 14.99 0.37
C VAL A 92 6.87 14.80 -0.78
N GLY A 93 6.38 13.58 -0.98
CA GLY A 93 5.40 13.27 -2.02
C GLY A 93 4.06 13.99 -1.83
N LEU A 94 3.53 14.00 -0.60
CA LEU A 94 2.25 14.63 -0.27
C LEU A 94 2.34 16.16 -0.20
N ALA A 95 3.50 16.74 0.15
CA ALA A 95 3.72 18.18 0.05
C ALA A 95 3.57 18.68 -1.40
N ARG A 96 3.96 17.85 -2.39
CA ARG A 96 3.79 18.16 -3.81
C ARG A 96 2.43 17.74 -4.36
N PHE A 97 1.91 16.60 -3.92
CA PHE A 97 0.66 16.00 -4.39
C PHE A 97 -0.21 15.58 -3.19
N PRO A 98 -0.92 16.51 -2.55
CA PRO A 98 -1.61 16.27 -1.27
C PRO A 98 -2.62 15.12 -1.30
N GLU A 99 -3.22 14.86 -2.46
CA GLU A 99 -4.24 13.84 -2.65
C GLU A 99 -3.70 12.57 -3.36
N SER A 100 -2.38 12.44 -3.50
CA SER A 100 -1.79 11.30 -4.22
C SER A 100 -2.01 9.98 -3.48
N ARG A 101 -2.89 9.15 -4.03
CA ARG A 101 -3.10 7.76 -3.58
C ARG A 101 -1.79 6.99 -3.43
N SER A 102 -0.85 7.19 -4.36
CA SER A 102 0.46 6.51 -4.34
C SER A 102 1.23 6.79 -3.05
N PHE A 103 1.17 7.99 -2.49
CA PHE A 103 1.85 8.31 -1.22
C PHE A 103 0.96 8.10 0.02
N LEU A 104 -0.36 8.20 -0.12
CA LEU A 104 -1.30 7.93 0.97
C LEU A 104 -1.27 6.46 1.39
N TRP A 105 -1.21 5.51 0.44
CA TRP A 105 -1.19 4.08 0.75
C TRP A 105 0.00 3.63 1.64
N PRO A 106 1.27 3.90 1.30
CA PRO A 106 2.39 3.52 2.14
C PRO A 106 2.41 4.27 3.48
N ARG A 107 1.95 5.53 3.52
CA ARG A 107 1.81 6.30 4.78
C ARG A 107 0.77 5.67 5.71
N MET A 108 -0.40 5.30 5.18
CA MET A 108 -1.42 4.58 5.94
C MET A 108 -0.91 3.23 6.43
N ALA A 109 -0.22 2.47 5.58
CA ALA A 109 0.32 1.17 5.97
C ALA A 109 1.42 1.30 7.04
N MET A 110 2.20 2.39 7.03
CA MET A 110 3.14 2.73 8.10
C MET A 110 2.42 3.01 9.43
N TYR A 111 1.36 3.83 9.43
CA TYR A 111 0.57 4.08 10.63
C TYR A 111 -0.11 2.81 11.15
N GLU A 112 -0.64 1.97 10.25
CA GLU A 112 -1.24 0.68 10.59
C GLU A 112 -0.23 -0.25 11.29
N ARG A 113 1.01 -0.33 10.80
CA ARG A 113 2.09 -1.15 11.42
C ARG A 113 2.60 -0.59 12.76
N GLN A 114 2.34 0.68 13.04
CA GLN A 114 2.68 1.34 14.32
C GLN A 114 1.48 1.44 15.25
N GLU A 115 0.35 0.81 14.91
CA GLU A 115 -0.89 0.84 15.70
C GLU A 115 -1.41 2.27 15.94
N MET A 116 -1.08 3.20 15.03
CA MET A 116 -1.57 4.57 15.02
C MET A 116 -2.96 4.59 14.36
N TRP A 117 -3.96 4.09 15.09
CA TRP A 117 -5.30 3.80 14.56
C TRP A 117 -6.06 5.06 14.13
N THR A 118 -5.87 6.18 14.83
CA THR A 118 -6.51 7.45 14.48
C THR A 118 -6.03 7.96 13.13
N GLU A 119 -4.72 8.00 12.92
CA GLU A 119 -4.06 8.45 11.70
C GLU A 119 -4.34 7.49 10.54
N THR A 120 -4.36 6.18 10.83
CA THR A 120 -4.75 5.15 9.85
C THR A 120 -6.18 5.39 9.37
N ALA A 121 -7.13 5.64 10.29
CA ALA A 121 -8.52 5.90 9.96
C ALA A 121 -8.67 7.16 9.09
N GLN A 122 -8.00 8.26 9.44
CA GLN A 122 -8.04 9.51 8.66
C GLN A 122 -7.60 9.30 7.20
N ILE A 123 -6.49 8.58 6.98
CA ILE A 123 -6.05 8.31 5.60
C ILE A 123 -6.98 7.32 4.90
N ALA A 124 -7.49 6.30 5.61
CA ALA A 124 -8.42 5.34 5.05
C ALA A 124 -9.73 5.99 4.59
N GLU A 125 -10.27 6.96 5.35
CA GLU A 125 -11.45 7.75 4.97
C GLU A 125 -11.19 8.61 3.73
N LEU A 126 -10.02 9.28 3.66
CA LEU A 126 -9.62 10.06 2.50
C LEU A 126 -9.53 9.18 1.25
N LEU A 127 -8.85 8.04 1.34
CA LEU A 127 -8.76 7.07 0.24
C LEU A 127 -10.15 6.54 -0.15
N LEU A 128 -11.01 6.24 0.83
CA LEU A 128 -12.35 5.74 0.58
C LEU A 128 -13.18 6.76 -0.21
N LYS A 129 -13.12 8.03 0.16
CA LYS A 129 -13.74 9.13 -0.58
C LYS A 129 -13.25 9.17 -2.04
N GLN A 130 -11.94 9.09 -2.26
CA GLN A 130 -11.35 9.13 -3.60
C GLN A 130 -11.74 7.95 -4.48
N TYR A 131 -11.80 6.73 -3.93
CA TYR A 131 -12.23 5.56 -4.69
C TYR A 131 -13.74 5.59 -4.95
N SER A 132 -14.54 6.02 -3.99
CA SER A 132 -16.01 6.04 -4.10
C SER A 132 -16.49 7.02 -5.18
N SER A 133 -15.74 8.09 -5.45
CA SER A 133 -16.03 9.04 -6.53
C SER A 133 -15.48 8.64 -7.91
N HIS A 134 -14.74 7.52 -8.03
CA HIS A 134 -14.09 7.14 -9.28
C HIS A 134 -15.02 6.30 -10.17
N PRO A 135 -15.22 6.63 -11.47
CA PRO A 135 -16.15 5.92 -12.35
C PRO A 135 -15.81 4.44 -12.52
N ASP A 136 -14.52 4.10 -12.58
CA ASP A 136 -14.04 2.72 -12.73
C ASP A 136 -13.90 1.94 -11.41
N ASN A 137 -14.59 2.36 -10.35
CA ASN A 137 -14.50 1.69 -9.06
C ASN A 137 -15.12 0.28 -9.11
N ASN A 138 -14.25 -0.73 -9.14
CA ASN A 138 -14.65 -2.14 -9.13
C ASN A 138 -14.98 -2.69 -7.72
N GLY A 139 -14.91 -1.85 -6.68
CA GLY A 139 -15.20 -2.19 -5.29
C GLY A 139 -14.06 -2.87 -4.52
N TYR A 140 -12.93 -3.19 -5.15
CA TYR A 140 -11.82 -3.89 -4.49
C TYR A 140 -11.21 -3.07 -3.35
N GLU A 141 -10.91 -1.79 -3.61
CA GLU A 141 -10.32 -0.92 -2.58
C GLU A 141 -11.35 -0.41 -1.59
N THR A 142 -12.55 -0.05 -2.04
CA THR A 142 -13.69 0.31 -1.17
C THR A 142 -13.93 -0.75 -0.10
N THR A 143 -14.00 -2.03 -0.49
CA THR A 143 -14.15 -3.16 0.45
C THR A 143 -12.98 -3.24 1.42
N GLY A 144 -11.75 -3.09 0.90
CA GLY A 144 -10.53 -3.16 1.72
C GLY A 144 -10.41 -2.04 2.74
N LEU A 145 -10.89 -0.84 2.39
CA LEU A 145 -10.87 0.35 3.23
C LEU A 145 -11.95 0.30 4.31
N HIS A 146 -13.17 -0.14 4.01
CA HIS A 146 -14.18 -0.39 5.04
C HIS A 146 -13.73 -1.42 6.08
N TRP A 147 -13.10 -2.51 5.64
CA TRP A 147 -12.53 -3.48 6.56
C TRP A 147 -11.44 -2.85 7.45
N ARG A 148 -10.57 -1.98 6.89
CA ARG A 148 -9.57 -1.26 7.69
C ARG A 148 -10.19 -0.29 8.69
N LEU A 149 -11.20 0.46 8.28
CA LEU A 149 -11.92 1.39 9.16
C LEU A 149 -12.63 0.66 10.29
N MET A 150 -13.22 -0.51 10.02
CA MET A 150 -13.75 -1.40 11.05
C MET A 150 -12.66 -1.79 12.06
N GLN A 151 -11.48 -2.24 11.58
CA GLN A 151 -10.36 -2.62 12.45
C GLN A 151 -9.88 -1.42 13.30
N CYS A 152 -9.76 -0.23 12.71
CA CYS A 152 -9.38 0.98 13.44
C CYS A 152 -10.42 1.32 14.52
N ALA A 153 -11.71 1.25 14.19
CA ALA A 153 -12.78 1.52 15.13
C ALA A 153 -12.80 0.52 16.30
N ASP A 154 -12.56 -0.77 16.03
CA ASP A 154 -12.42 -1.79 17.08
C ASP A 154 -11.21 -1.48 17.99
N SER A 155 -10.05 -1.17 17.42
CA SER A 155 -8.85 -0.81 18.20
C SER A 155 -9.01 0.47 19.02
N LEU A 156 -9.89 1.38 18.60
CA LEU A 156 -10.21 2.62 19.29
C LEU A 156 -11.39 2.47 20.29
N GLY A 157 -11.93 1.26 20.47
CA GLY A 157 -13.04 1.02 21.39
C GLY A 157 -14.37 1.65 20.93
N LYS A 158 -14.59 1.77 19.62
CA LYS A 158 -15.76 2.39 18.99
C LYS A 158 -16.64 1.34 18.29
N PRO A 159 -17.37 0.49 19.04
CA PRO A 159 -18.09 -0.65 18.48
C PRO A 159 -19.20 -0.26 17.50
N ALA A 160 -19.89 0.87 17.72
CA ALA A 160 -20.93 1.35 16.81
C ALA A 160 -20.36 1.78 15.45
N GLU A 161 -19.19 2.44 15.43
CA GLU A 161 -18.48 2.79 14.20
C GLU A 161 -17.98 1.53 13.49
N ALA A 162 -17.41 0.58 14.23
CA ALA A 162 -16.97 -0.70 13.68
C ALA A 162 -18.12 -1.46 13.00
N GLU A 163 -19.30 -1.49 13.63
CA GLU A 163 -20.51 -2.05 13.04
C GLU A 163 -20.89 -1.36 11.74
N ALA A 164 -20.94 -0.02 11.75
CA ALA A 164 -21.30 0.77 10.59
C ALA A 164 -20.35 0.50 9.41
N PHE A 165 -19.04 0.45 9.66
CA PHE A 165 -18.05 0.14 8.63
C PHE A 165 -18.16 -1.30 8.12
N ALA A 166 -18.41 -2.28 8.99
CA ALA A 166 -18.63 -3.66 8.58
C ALA A 166 -19.86 -3.80 7.68
N ARG A 167 -20.99 -3.16 8.04
CA ARG A 167 -22.21 -3.15 7.23
C ARG A 167 -21.97 -2.47 5.88
N ALA A 168 -21.38 -1.28 5.87
CA ALA A 168 -21.04 -0.57 4.64
C ALA A 168 -20.11 -1.39 3.74
N GLY A 169 -19.09 -2.01 4.33
CA GLY A 169 -18.13 -2.87 3.64
C GLY A 169 -18.71 -4.18 3.11
N ILE A 170 -19.83 -4.68 3.63
CA ILE A 170 -20.56 -5.83 3.08
C ILE A 170 -21.52 -5.38 1.97
N SER A 171 -22.19 -4.25 2.13
CA SER A 171 -23.19 -3.74 1.19
C SER A 171 -22.61 -2.99 -0.02
N ALA A 172 -21.35 -2.56 0.03
CA ALA A 172 -20.73 -1.80 -1.06
C ALA A 172 -20.72 -2.59 -2.39
N PHE A 173 -20.95 -1.88 -3.50
CA PHE A 173 -20.80 -2.45 -4.84
C PHE A 173 -19.41 -3.04 -5.03
N ARG A 174 -19.33 -4.21 -5.69
CA ARG A 174 -18.09 -4.81 -6.14
C ARG A 174 -18.33 -5.79 -7.29
N THR A 175 -17.35 -5.92 -8.17
CA THR A 175 -17.37 -6.96 -9.22
C THR A 175 -17.14 -8.35 -8.61
N PRO A 176 -17.53 -9.44 -9.30
CA PRO A 176 -17.27 -10.80 -8.83
C PRO A 176 -15.78 -11.09 -8.55
N ALA A 177 -14.89 -10.59 -9.42
CA ALA A 177 -13.44 -10.75 -9.23
C ALA A 177 -12.94 -10.00 -7.97
N ALA A 178 -13.47 -8.80 -7.70
CA ALA A 178 -13.15 -8.06 -6.49
C ALA A 178 -13.70 -8.76 -5.23
N ALA A 179 -14.91 -9.33 -5.30
CA ALA A 179 -15.50 -10.10 -4.20
C ALA A 179 -14.63 -11.31 -3.84
N GLU A 180 -14.20 -12.09 -4.83
CA GLU A 180 -13.37 -13.28 -4.60
C GLU A 180 -12.03 -12.93 -3.95
N ARG A 181 -11.34 -11.91 -4.48
CA ARG A 181 -10.06 -11.44 -3.90
C ARG A 181 -10.21 -10.81 -2.51
N ARG A 182 -11.42 -10.43 -2.09
CA ARG A 182 -11.72 -9.84 -0.78
C ARG A 182 -12.53 -10.77 0.14
N LYS A 183 -12.71 -12.04 -0.21
CA LYS A 183 -13.53 -12.99 0.56
C LYS A 183 -13.15 -13.10 2.04
N GLY A 184 -11.84 -13.08 2.35
CA GLY A 184 -11.35 -13.14 3.74
C GLY A 184 -11.81 -11.93 4.56
N LYS A 185 -11.59 -10.72 4.04
CA LYS A 185 -12.03 -9.47 4.68
C LYS A 185 -13.54 -9.41 4.84
N LEU A 186 -14.29 -9.89 3.84
CA LEU A 186 -15.74 -10.01 3.90
C LEU A 186 -16.21 -10.96 5.01
N ALA A 187 -15.56 -12.12 5.15
CA ALA A 187 -15.86 -13.06 6.21
C ALA A 187 -15.58 -12.47 7.60
N GLU A 188 -14.47 -11.72 7.75
CA GLU A 188 -14.14 -11.04 8.99
C GLU A 188 -15.17 -9.98 9.39
N MET A 189 -15.63 -9.15 8.44
CA MET A 189 -16.70 -8.18 8.69
C MET A 189 -18.00 -8.87 9.11
N LYS A 190 -18.38 -9.98 8.46
CA LYS A 190 -19.59 -10.76 8.84
C LYS A 190 -19.45 -11.32 10.26
N LYS A 191 -18.31 -11.96 10.57
CA LYS A 191 -18.00 -12.50 11.90
C LYS A 191 -18.01 -11.41 12.97
N ARG A 192 -17.61 -10.18 12.63
CA ARG A 192 -17.69 -9.05 13.56
C ARG A 192 -19.14 -8.68 13.88
N LEU A 193 -20.03 -8.63 12.88
CA LEU A 193 -21.46 -8.36 13.08
C LEU A 193 -22.18 -9.44 13.90
N GLU A 194 -21.82 -10.71 13.71
CA GLU A 194 -22.34 -11.82 14.51
C GLU A 194 -22.00 -11.66 15.99
N ARG A 195 -20.73 -11.32 16.30
CA ARG A 195 -20.28 -11.06 17.68
C ARG A 195 -21.08 -9.95 18.36
N ILE A 196 -21.35 -8.85 17.66
CA ILE A 196 -22.16 -7.73 18.21
C ILE A 196 -23.55 -8.21 18.56
N SER A 197 -24.17 -9.01 17.69
CA SER A 197 -25.52 -9.55 17.91
C SER A 197 -25.57 -10.43 19.16
N THR A 198 -24.53 -11.23 19.41
CA THR A 198 -24.40 -12.05 20.61
C THR A 198 -24.19 -11.23 21.88
N GLU A 199 -23.31 -10.23 21.84
CA GLU A 199 -23.02 -9.32 22.97
C GLU A 199 -24.25 -8.50 23.37
N ALA A 200 -25.04 -8.05 22.39
CA ALA A 200 -26.28 -7.31 22.64
C ALA A 200 -27.38 -8.19 23.25
N GLY A 201 -27.47 -9.46 22.84
CA GLY A 201 -28.41 -10.44 23.38
C GLY A 201 -28.11 -10.86 24.83
N GLN A 202 -26.84 -10.85 25.23
CA GLN A 202 -26.45 -11.11 26.62
C GLN A 202 -26.78 -9.94 27.56
N LYS A 203 -26.59 -8.69 27.11
CA LYS A 203 -26.90 -7.49 27.91
C LYS A 203 -28.39 -7.18 28.08
N SER A 204 -29.27 -7.83 27.32
CA SER A 204 -30.73 -7.65 27.38
C SER A 204 -31.44 -8.75 28.18
N GLY A 205 -30.70 -9.73 28.69
CA GLY A 205 -31.20 -10.83 29.54
C GLY A 205 -30.78 -10.73 31.01
N GLU A 206 -30.07 -9.66 31.40
CA GLU A 206 -29.78 -9.27 32.81
C GLU A 206 -30.70 -8.12 33.24
#